data_AF-A0A2L0U0A1-F1
#
_entry.id   AF-A0A2L0U0A1-F1
#
_cell.length_a   1.000
_cell.length_b   1.000
_cell.length_c   1.000
_cell.angle_alpha   90.00
_cell.angle_beta   90.00
_cell.angle_gamma   90.00
#
_symmetry.space_group_name_H-M   'P 1'
#
loop_
_entity.id
_entity.type
_entity.pdbx_description
1 polymer ?
#
loop_
_entity_poly.entity_id
_entity_poly.type
_entity_poly.pdbx_seq_one_letter_code
_entity_poly.pdbx_strand_id
1 'polypeptide(L)'
;MATIAPSGQLVLAMLGMEQQSVTLRSCRALEGITGDEGRQLWEFHLGLALNESHGQMIQALWRFYAMLPPGGLRRFSLGILRDRRFITGFYRGRASHHHHHDHVGGLLEHSVEVAMTARMLCRQYRLDGRTADVAFLGGLLHDVGKLYLYYNVEAGEGICSQHEALNFMKLEPHLQSLMSQDPRAFEALSACLSASIGKPLIQYMPETIVKMADRLSAEVFNWRRVFAGLPDFYWFRKSTSDTRIYKRLD
;
A
#
# COMPACT_ATOMS: atom_id res chain seq x y z
N MET A 1 21.02 -21.03 -9.05
CA MET A 1 19.97 -20.19 -9.64
C MET A 1 18.69 -21.00 -9.65
N ALA A 2 17.57 -20.49 -9.13
CA ALA A 2 16.30 -21.19 -9.28
C ALA A 2 16.04 -21.37 -10.77
N THR A 3 15.97 -22.61 -11.23
CA THR A 3 15.60 -22.96 -12.61
C THR A 3 14.18 -22.46 -12.85
N ILE A 4 14.00 -21.65 -13.89
CA ILE A 4 12.68 -21.19 -14.32
C ILE A 4 11.87 -22.43 -14.70
N ALA A 5 10.67 -22.56 -14.15
CA ALA A 5 9.81 -23.70 -14.43
C ALA A 5 9.51 -23.79 -15.95
N PRO A 6 9.69 -24.96 -16.59
CA PRO A 6 9.42 -25.13 -18.03
C PRO A 6 7.96 -24.83 -18.42
N SER A 7 7.03 -24.98 -17.48
CA SER A 7 5.61 -24.63 -17.65
C SER A 7 5.33 -23.12 -17.63
N GLY A 8 6.35 -22.28 -17.47
CA GLY A 8 6.23 -20.84 -17.30
C GLY A 8 6.28 -20.41 -15.84
N GLN A 9 6.89 -19.27 -15.55
CA GLN A 9 7.02 -18.74 -14.18
C GLN A 9 7.15 -17.22 -14.22
N LEU A 10 6.51 -16.52 -13.27
CA LEU A 10 6.71 -15.09 -13.14
C LEU A 10 8.15 -14.83 -12.66
N VAL A 11 8.81 -13.84 -13.24
CA VAL A 11 10.20 -13.51 -12.93
C VAL A 11 10.35 -12.04 -12.57
N LEU A 12 11.26 -11.75 -11.64
CA LEU A 12 11.78 -10.41 -11.43
C LEU A 12 13.03 -10.27 -12.30
N ALA A 13 12.91 -9.47 -13.36
CA ALA A 13 14.00 -9.18 -14.27
C ALA A 13 14.55 -7.76 -14.04
N MET A 14 15.87 -7.62 -14.03
CA MET A 14 16.53 -6.33 -14.20
C MET A 14 16.99 -6.19 -15.64
N LEU A 15 16.54 -5.12 -16.28
CA LEU A 15 16.91 -4.78 -17.64
C LEU A 15 17.96 -3.67 -17.64
N GLY A 16 18.94 -3.79 -18.53
CA GLY A 16 19.91 -2.76 -18.87
C GLY A 16 19.56 -2.13 -20.21
N MET A 17 19.97 -0.87 -20.38
CA MET A 17 19.95 -0.20 -21.68
C MET A 17 21.41 0.02 -22.10
N GLU A 18 21.82 -0.61 -23.19
CA GLU A 18 23.15 -0.42 -23.79
C GLU A 18 22.97 -0.18 -25.29
N GLN A 19 23.45 0.98 -25.77
CA GLN A 19 23.45 1.33 -27.20
C GLN A 19 22.08 1.15 -27.87
N GLN A 20 21.00 1.63 -27.24
CA GLN A 20 19.61 1.49 -27.71
C GLN A 20 19.08 0.03 -27.77
N SER A 21 19.80 -0.94 -27.21
CA SER A 21 19.34 -2.31 -27.04
C SER A 21 19.01 -2.61 -25.56
N VAL A 22 17.95 -3.39 -25.33
CA VAL A 22 17.55 -3.84 -23.99
C VAL A 22 18.27 -5.16 -23.70
N THR A 23 19.09 -5.18 -22.64
CA THR A 23 19.79 -6.39 -22.19
C THR A 23 19.23 -6.91 -20.88
N LEU A 24 19.10 -8.23 -20.72
CA LEU A 24 18.68 -8.83 -19.46
C LEU A 24 19.89 -8.93 -18.51
N ARG A 25 19.96 -8.07 -17.49
CA ARG A 25 21.07 -8.07 -16.51
C ARG A 25 20.92 -9.16 -15.45
N SER A 26 19.71 -9.38 -14.98
CA SER A 26 19.41 -10.45 -14.03
C SER A 26 17.97 -10.91 -14.18
N CYS A 27 17.72 -12.17 -13.85
CA CYS A 27 16.39 -12.76 -13.85
C CYS A 27 16.28 -13.70 -12.67
N ARG A 28 15.29 -13.47 -11.81
CA ARG A 28 15.02 -14.29 -10.64
C ARG A 28 13.59 -14.78 -10.67
N ALA A 29 13.43 -16.09 -10.65
CA ALA A 29 12.14 -16.74 -10.62
C ALA A 29 11.39 -16.43 -9.30
N LEU A 30 10.10 -16.07 -9.39
CA LEU A 30 9.24 -15.94 -8.22
C LEU A 30 8.72 -17.32 -7.84
N GLU A 31 9.28 -17.86 -6.76
CA GLU A 31 8.85 -19.13 -6.19
C GLU A 31 7.33 -19.12 -5.89
N GLY A 32 6.63 -20.18 -6.29
CA GLY A 32 5.19 -20.35 -6.05
C GLY A 32 4.26 -19.63 -7.03
N ILE A 33 4.79 -18.91 -8.04
CA ILE A 33 4.03 -18.27 -9.12
C ILE A 33 4.42 -18.87 -10.47
N THR A 34 3.95 -20.09 -10.71
CA THR A 34 4.32 -20.95 -11.86
C THR A 34 3.10 -21.40 -12.65
N GLY A 35 3.31 -21.78 -13.91
CA GLY A 35 2.29 -22.31 -14.80
C GLY A 35 1.16 -21.31 -15.08
N ASP A 36 0.06 -21.84 -15.61
CA ASP A 36 -1.12 -21.07 -15.97
C ASP A 36 -1.78 -20.41 -14.76
N GLU A 37 -1.78 -21.05 -13.60
CA GLU A 37 -2.34 -20.45 -12.37
C GLU A 37 -1.60 -19.17 -11.97
N GLY A 38 -0.26 -19.20 -11.99
CA GLY A 38 0.57 -18.03 -11.69
C GLY A 38 0.36 -16.91 -12.70
N ARG A 39 0.25 -17.26 -13.99
CA ARG A 39 -0.05 -16.32 -15.07
C ARG A 39 -1.43 -15.68 -14.90
N GLN A 40 -2.47 -16.49 -14.69
CA GLN A 40 -3.84 -16.01 -14.49
C GLN A 40 -3.97 -15.13 -13.26
N LEU A 41 -3.23 -15.42 -12.18
CA LEU A 41 -3.19 -14.56 -11.01
C LEU A 41 -2.59 -13.19 -11.35
N TRP A 42 -1.46 -13.15 -12.05
CA TRP A 42 -0.85 -11.90 -12.50
C TRP A 42 -1.77 -11.09 -13.43
N GLU A 43 -2.34 -11.75 -14.45
CA GLU A 43 -3.27 -11.14 -15.40
C GLU A 43 -4.53 -10.62 -14.70
N PHE A 44 -5.05 -11.35 -13.70
CA PHE A 44 -6.17 -10.90 -12.87
C PHE A 44 -5.86 -9.57 -12.16
N HIS A 45 -4.68 -9.45 -11.54
CA HIS A 45 -4.30 -8.19 -10.89
C HIS A 45 -4.19 -7.05 -11.89
N LEU A 46 -3.51 -7.25 -13.02
CA LEU A 46 -3.38 -6.20 -14.04
C LEU A 46 -4.73 -5.81 -14.65
N GLY A 47 -5.64 -6.77 -14.85
CA GLY A 47 -6.98 -6.52 -15.37
C GLY A 47 -7.89 -5.72 -14.44
N LEU A 48 -7.50 -5.51 -13.18
CA LEU A 48 -8.22 -4.65 -12.23
C LEU A 48 -7.78 -3.18 -12.30
N ALA A 49 -6.68 -2.85 -12.97
CA ALA A 49 -6.19 -1.48 -13.10
C ALA A 49 -7.22 -0.59 -13.81
N LEU A 50 -7.59 0.55 -13.21
CA LEU A 50 -8.53 1.48 -13.83
C LEU A 50 -7.88 2.39 -14.88
N ASN A 51 -6.56 2.56 -14.79
CA ASN A 51 -5.75 3.40 -15.66
C ASN A 51 -4.28 2.95 -15.61
N GLU A 52 -3.42 3.59 -16.40
CA GLU A 52 -1.99 3.26 -16.47
C GLU A 52 -1.29 3.40 -15.11
N SER A 53 -1.60 4.47 -14.35
CA SER A 53 -1.03 4.71 -13.03
C SER A 53 -1.34 3.57 -12.06
N HIS A 54 -2.59 3.10 -12.03
CA HIS A 54 -2.96 1.91 -11.24
C HIS A 54 -2.19 0.67 -11.68
N GLY A 55 -2.01 0.47 -12.99
CA GLY A 55 -1.18 -0.61 -13.51
C GLY A 55 0.26 -0.55 -12.99
N GLN A 56 0.87 0.65 -12.97
CA GLN A 56 2.21 0.87 -12.44
C GLN A 56 2.29 0.61 -10.92
N MET A 57 1.27 1.03 -10.17
CA MET A 57 1.16 0.76 -8.73
C MET A 57 1.06 -0.74 -8.44
N ILE A 58 0.20 -1.46 -9.15
CA ILE A 58 0.04 -2.92 -9.03
C ILE A 58 1.35 -3.62 -9.34
N GLN A 59 2.05 -3.23 -10.42
CA GLN A 59 3.39 -3.74 -10.71
C GLN A 59 4.37 -3.46 -9.55
N ALA A 60 4.33 -2.28 -8.93
CA ALA A 60 5.18 -1.95 -7.79
C ALA A 60 4.90 -2.86 -6.57
N LEU A 61 3.63 -3.18 -6.28
CA LEU A 61 3.25 -4.13 -5.24
C LEU A 61 3.83 -5.53 -5.49
N TRP A 62 3.72 -6.01 -6.73
CA TRP A 62 4.29 -7.31 -7.11
C TRP A 62 5.82 -7.33 -7.10
N ARG A 63 6.47 -6.22 -7.50
CA ARG A 63 7.92 -6.05 -7.35
C ARG A 63 8.33 -6.11 -5.88
N PHE A 64 7.59 -5.43 -5.00
CA PHE A 64 7.83 -5.51 -3.55
C PHE A 64 7.71 -6.96 -3.05
N TYR A 65 6.62 -7.66 -3.36
CA TYR A 65 6.45 -9.07 -3.02
C TYR A 65 7.61 -9.93 -3.52
N ALA A 66 8.04 -9.74 -4.77
CA ALA A 66 9.15 -10.49 -5.34
C ALA A 66 10.45 -10.26 -4.55
N MET A 67 10.69 -9.05 -4.05
CA MET A 67 11.89 -8.67 -3.29
C MET A 67 11.90 -9.15 -1.84
N LEU A 68 10.74 -9.53 -1.27
CA LEU A 68 10.67 -10.03 0.10
C LEU A 68 11.53 -11.29 0.28
N PRO A 69 12.30 -11.40 1.39
CA PRO A 69 13.00 -12.63 1.71
C PRO A 69 12.01 -13.77 2.02
N PRO A 70 12.40 -15.04 1.84
CA PRO A 70 11.58 -16.17 2.30
C PRO A 70 11.27 -16.04 3.80
N GLY A 71 10.00 -16.18 4.19
CA GLY A 71 9.58 -16.02 5.58
C GLY A 71 8.10 -15.68 5.74
N GLY A 72 7.71 -15.30 6.96
CA GLY A 72 6.32 -14.99 7.32
C GLY A 72 5.73 -13.84 6.49
N LEU A 73 6.45 -12.72 6.35
CA LEU A 73 6.00 -11.57 5.56
C LEU A 73 5.74 -11.91 4.08
N ARG A 74 6.59 -12.75 3.47
CA ARG A 74 6.42 -13.16 2.07
C ARG A 74 5.19 -14.06 1.91
N ARG A 75 4.95 -14.98 2.85
CA ARG A 75 3.75 -15.84 2.82
C ARG A 75 2.48 -15.07 3.12
N PHE A 76 2.51 -14.15 4.08
CA PHE A 76 1.44 -13.20 4.36
C PHE A 76 1.08 -12.39 3.10
N SER A 77 2.07 -11.79 2.46
CA SER A 77 1.87 -10.98 1.24
C SER A 77 1.29 -11.83 0.10
N LEU A 78 1.77 -13.06 -0.09
CA LEU A 78 1.21 -13.97 -1.09
C LEU A 78 -0.23 -14.38 -0.77
N GLY A 79 -0.57 -14.59 0.50
CA GLY A 79 -1.94 -14.85 0.94
C GLY A 79 -2.90 -13.74 0.53
N ILE A 80 -2.50 -12.49 0.80
CA ILE A 80 -3.24 -11.29 0.38
C ILE A 80 -3.37 -11.22 -1.14
N LEU A 81 -2.28 -11.39 -1.89
CA LEU A 81 -2.33 -11.36 -3.36
C LEU A 81 -3.23 -12.47 -3.95
N ARG A 82 -3.32 -13.64 -3.30
CA ARG A 82 -4.18 -14.73 -3.75
C ARG A 82 -5.67 -14.52 -3.40
N ASP A 83 -5.97 -13.66 -2.43
CA ASP A 83 -7.34 -13.34 -2.04
C ASP A 83 -7.97 -12.38 -3.05
N ARG A 84 -8.57 -12.95 -4.10
CA ARG A 84 -9.20 -12.19 -5.20
C ARG A 84 -10.30 -11.25 -4.71
N ARG A 85 -11.04 -11.62 -3.66
CA ARG A 85 -12.13 -10.77 -3.12
C ARG A 85 -11.54 -9.57 -2.39
N PHE A 86 -10.53 -9.80 -1.55
CA PHE A 86 -9.81 -8.72 -0.89
C PHE A 86 -9.18 -7.77 -1.90
N ILE A 87 -8.41 -8.28 -2.86
CA ILE A 87 -7.69 -7.47 -3.85
C ILE A 87 -8.64 -6.66 -4.72
N THR A 88 -9.74 -7.25 -5.18
CA THR A 88 -10.75 -6.51 -5.96
C THR A 88 -11.32 -5.35 -5.16
N GLY A 89 -11.68 -5.59 -3.90
CA GLY A 89 -12.15 -4.53 -3.00
C GLY A 89 -11.08 -3.47 -2.78
N PHE A 90 -9.86 -3.86 -2.44
CA PHE A 90 -8.76 -2.94 -2.16
C PHE A 90 -8.41 -2.05 -3.36
N TYR A 91 -8.35 -2.62 -4.58
CA TYR A 91 -8.01 -1.87 -5.79
C TYR A 91 -9.13 -0.96 -6.29
N ARG A 92 -10.38 -1.20 -5.89
CA ARG A 92 -11.55 -0.40 -6.30
C ARG A 92 -12.12 0.48 -5.20
N GLY A 93 -11.72 0.26 -3.95
CA GLY A 93 -12.19 1.01 -2.80
C GLY A 93 -11.83 2.49 -2.89
N ARG A 94 -12.66 3.32 -2.25
CA ARG A 94 -12.42 4.73 -1.98
C ARG A 94 -11.64 4.86 -0.67
N ALA A 95 -10.70 5.80 -0.59
CA ALA A 95 -9.90 6.02 0.62
C ALA A 95 -10.61 6.94 1.64
N SER A 96 -11.66 7.63 1.24
CA SER A 96 -12.39 8.53 2.13
C SER A 96 -13.78 8.84 1.56
N HIS A 97 -14.60 9.50 2.37
CA HIS A 97 -15.84 10.15 1.94
C HIS A 97 -15.65 11.66 2.14
N HIS A 98 -15.73 12.44 1.06
CA HIS A 98 -15.52 13.90 1.01
C HIS A 98 -14.10 14.41 1.32
N HIS A 99 -13.07 13.55 1.28
CA HIS A 99 -11.66 13.93 1.43
C HIS A 99 -10.81 13.46 0.24
N HIS A 100 -9.49 13.32 0.43
CA HIS A 100 -8.59 12.88 -0.63
C HIS A 100 -8.89 11.44 -1.04
N HIS A 101 -8.84 11.21 -2.35
CA HIS A 101 -9.13 9.91 -2.94
C HIS A 101 -10.56 9.37 -2.68
N ASP A 102 -11.56 10.26 -2.63
CA ASP A 102 -12.99 9.90 -2.70
C ASP A 102 -13.42 9.59 -4.15
N HIS A 103 -12.76 8.59 -4.74
CA HIS A 103 -13.07 8.04 -6.05
C HIS A 103 -12.72 6.56 -6.10
N VAL A 104 -13.31 5.83 -7.05
CA VAL A 104 -13.07 4.39 -7.22
C VAL A 104 -11.56 4.16 -7.46
N GLY A 105 -10.98 3.29 -6.64
CA GLY A 105 -9.55 2.97 -6.62
C GLY A 105 -8.66 4.00 -5.93
N GLY A 106 -9.26 5.02 -5.31
CA GLY A 106 -8.56 5.97 -4.47
C GLY A 106 -7.85 5.34 -3.26
N LEU A 107 -8.38 4.23 -2.72
CA LEU A 107 -7.75 3.49 -1.62
C LEU A 107 -6.38 2.96 -2.03
N LEU A 108 -6.27 2.35 -3.22
CA LEU A 108 -5.00 1.86 -3.76
C LEU A 108 -3.98 3.00 -3.89
N GLU A 109 -4.39 4.12 -4.46
CA GLU A 109 -3.52 5.28 -4.67
C GLU A 109 -2.93 5.79 -3.35
N HIS A 110 -3.78 6.03 -2.37
CA HIS A 110 -3.37 6.51 -1.06
C HIS A 110 -2.46 5.50 -0.34
N SER A 111 -2.88 4.24 -0.28
CA SER A 111 -2.12 3.19 0.40
C SER A 111 -0.74 2.97 -0.23
N VAL A 112 -0.62 3.07 -1.56
CA VAL A 112 0.68 2.97 -2.26
C VAL A 112 1.55 4.20 -1.99
N GLU A 113 0.97 5.41 -1.97
CA GLU A 113 1.70 6.64 -1.62
C GLU A 113 2.30 6.52 -0.20
N VAL A 114 1.50 6.12 0.78
CA VAL A 114 1.95 5.95 2.17
C VAL A 114 3.00 4.85 2.27
N ALA A 115 2.78 3.68 1.66
CA ALA A 115 3.73 2.56 1.67
C ALA A 115 5.10 2.94 1.06
N MET A 116 5.09 3.63 -0.08
CA MET A 116 6.31 4.06 -0.77
C MET A 116 7.04 5.13 0.03
N THR A 117 6.32 6.11 0.58
CA THR A 117 6.88 7.15 1.44
C THR A 117 7.50 6.54 2.69
N ALA A 118 6.80 5.62 3.35
CA ALA A 118 7.30 4.91 4.52
C ALA A 118 8.60 4.14 4.22
N ARG A 119 8.63 3.37 3.13
CA ARG A 119 9.84 2.65 2.70
C ARG A 119 10.98 3.60 2.33
N MET A 120 10.70 4.72 1.70
CA MET A 120 11.68 5.76 1.38
C MET A 120 12.31 6.33 2.66
N LEU A 121 11.49 6.68 3.67
CA LEU A 121 11.96 7.17 4.96
C LEU A 121 12.85 6.12 5.65
N CYS A 122 12.45 4.85 5.68
CA CYS A 122 13.29 3.77 6.22
C CYS A 122 14.66 3.72 5.53
N ARG A 123 14.71 3.84 4.20
CA ARG A 123 15.98 3.87 3.44
C ARG A 123 16.82 5.10 3.75
N GLN A 124 16.19 6.27 3.82
CA GLN A 124 16.87 7.54 4.11
C GLN A 124 17.57 7.50 5.48
N TYR A 125 16.89 6.94 6.48
CA TYR A 125 17.42 6.80 7.84
C TYR A 125 18.20 5.51 8.07
N ARG A 126 18.50 4.75 7.01
CA ARG A 126 19.30 3.51 7.05
C ARG A 126 18.76 2.46 8.03
N LEU A 127 17.44 2.36 8.15
CA LEU A 127 16.81 1.28 8.91
C LEU A 127 17.00 -0.05 8.19
N ASP A 128 16.94 -1.14 8.94
CA ASP A 128 17.12 -2.48 8.40
C ASP A 128 15.99 -2.86 7.42
N GLY A 129 16.28 -3.83 6.54
CA GLY A 129 15.34 -4.25 5.50
C GLY A 129 14.02 -4.78 6.05
N ARG A 130 14.02 -5.46 7.20
CA ARG A 130 12.80 -6.02 7.79
C ARG A 130 11.92 -4.91 8.34
N THR A 131 12.49 -3.90 8.98
CA THR A 131 11.77 -2.68 9.38
C THR A 131 11.16 -1.98 8.16
N ALA A 132 11.91 -1.86 7.06
CA ALA A 132 11.41 -1.26 5.82
C ALA A 132 10.29 -2.07 5.15
N ASP A 133 10.34 -3.41 5.24
CA ASP A 133 9.30 -4.30 4.71
C ASP A 133 8.01 -4.23 5.54
N VAL A 134 8.11 -4.19 6.87
CA VAL A 134 6.96 -3.98 7.76
C VAL A 134 6.37 -2.59 7.56
N ALA A 135 7.19 -1.54 7.45
CA ALA A 135 6.70 -0.18 7.20
C ALA A 135 5.96 -0.07 5.86
N PHE A 136 6.46 -0.71 4.81
CA PHE A 136 5.76 -0.76 3.52
C PHE A 136 4.40 -1.45 3.64
N LEU A 137 4.35 -2.64 4.25
CA LEU A 137 3.11 -3.39 4.44
C LEU A 137 2.13 -2.66 5.37
N GLY A 138 2.63 -2.03 6.43
CA GLY A 138 1.84 -1.20 7.33
C GLY A 138 1.21 -0.04 6.59
N GLY A 139 1.99 0.72 5.82
CA GLY A 139 1.47 1.81 5.00
C GLY A 139 0.46 1.35 3.95
N LEU A 140 0.69 0.18 3.34
CA LEU A 140 -0.21 -0.37 2.34
C LEU A 140 -1.57 -0.80 2.93
N LEU A 141 -1.57 -1.29 4.17
CA LEU A 141 -2.72 -1.97 4.76
C LEU A 141 -3.41 -1.17 5.88
N HIS A 142 -2.87 -0.02 6.29
CA HIS A 142 -3.39 0.75 7.43
C HIS A 142 -4.84 1.22 7.29
N ASP A 143 -5.37 1.22 6.07
CA ASP A 143 -6.67 1.81 5.73
C ASP A 143 -7.67 0.78 5.17
N VAL A 144 -7.33 -0.51 5.14
CA VAL A 144 -8.15 -1.54 4.47
C VAL A 144 -9.49 -1.77 5.16
N GLY A 145 -9.63 -1.39 6.43
CA GLY A 145 -10.88 -1.36 7.16
C GLY A 145 -11.93 -0.44 6.53
N LYS A 146 -11.50 0.55 5.73
CA LYS A 146 -12.40 1.44 4.97
C LYS A 146 -13.25 0.67 3.96
N LEU A 147 -12.86 -0.54 3.57
CA LEU A 147 -13.66 -1.41 2.69
C LEU A 147 -14.99 -1.84 3.30
N TYR A 148 -15.17 -1.73 4.62
CA TYR A 148 -16.43 -2.01 5.30
C TYR A 148 -17.31 -0.77 5.49
N LEU A 149 -16.80 0.41 5.18
CA LEU A 149 -17.54 1.65 5.41
C LEU A 149 -18.62 1.87 4.34
N TYR A 150 -19.68 2.59 4.72
CA TYR A 150 -20.88 2.82 3.89
C TYR A 150 -20.63 3.36 2.48
N TYR A 151 -19.51 4.05 2.25
CA TYR A 151 -19.17 4.58 0.93
C TYR A 151 -18.44 3.57 0.02
N ASN A 152 -18.08 2.41 0.56
CA ASN A 152 -17.49 1.27 -0.15
C ASN A 152 -18.41 0.03 -0.17
N VAL A 153 -19.53 0.06 0.57
CA VAL A 153 -20.48 -1.04 0.66
C VAL A 153 -21.83 -0.56 0.12
N GLU A 154 -22.32 -1.24 -0.92
CA GLU A 154 -23.63 -0.95 -1.50
C GLU A 154 -24.78 -1.43 -0.58
N ALA A 155 -26.01 -1.03 -0.89
CA ALA A 155 -27.24 -1.51 -0.23
C ALA A 155 -27.43 -1.15 1.27
N GLY A 156 -26.69 -0.17 1.80
CA GLY A 156 -26.95 0.35 3.16
C GLY A 156 -26.46 -0.53 4.30
N GLU A 157 -25.70 -1.59 3.99
CA GLU A 157 -25.09 -2.50 4.98
C GLU A 157 -23.75 -2.01 5.52
N GLY A 158 -23.23 -0.89 4.99
CA GLY A 158 -21.93 -0.40 5.38
C GLY A 158 -21.91 0.32 6.73
N ILE A 159 -20.73 0.30 7.33
CA ILE A 159 -20.53 0.72 8.72
C ILE A 159 -20.17 2.21 8.75
N CYS A 160 -20.62 2.92 9.79
CA CYS A 160 -20.15 4.26 10.14
C CYS A 160 -19.36 4.19 11.47
N SER A 161 -18.11 3.72 11.41
CA SER A 161 -17.25 3.53 12.59
C SER A 161 -15.79 3.85 12.25
N GLN A 162 -14.92 3.76 13.26
CA GLN A 162 -13.47 3.83 13.09
C GLN A 162 -12.97 2.62 12.30
N HIS A 163 -12.16 2.87 11.26
CA HIS A 163 -11.72 1.83 10.32
C HIS A 163 -10.54 1.01 10.87
N GLU A 164 -9.85 1.50 11.89
CA GLU A 164 -8.66 0.87 12.46
C GLU A 164 -8.97 -0.51 13.06
N ALA A 165 -10.09 -0.65 13.77
CA ALA A 165 -10.56 -1.96 14.23
C ALA A 165 -10.97 -2.88 13.06
N LEU A 166 -11.53 -2.30 12.01
CA LEU A 166 -11.97 -3.01 10.81
C LEU A 166 -10.79 -3.51 9.95
N ASN A 167 -9.59 -2.91 10.10
CA ASN A 167 -8.36 -3.44 9.50
C ASN A 167 -8.11 -4.89 9.94
N PHE A 168 -8.19 -5.14 11.26
CA PHE A 168 -7.97 -6.45 11.82
C PHE A 168 -9.04 -7.44 11.36
N MET A 169 -10.31 -7.02 11.33
CA MET A 169 -11.38 -7.87 10.81
C MET A 169 -11.16 -8.24 9.34
N LYS A 170 -10.69 -7.30 8.51
CA LYS A 170 -10.46 -7.56 7.08
C LYS A 170 -9.27 -8.48 6.84
N LEU A 171 -8.23 -8.34 7.67
CA LEU A 171 -6.95 -9.02 7.50
C LEU A 171 -6.84 -10.31 8.33
N GLU A 172 -7.83 -10.62 9.16
CA GLU A 172 -7.81 -11.74 10.11
C GLU A 172 -7.31 -13.06 9.48
N PRO A 173 -7.81 -13.51 8.30
CA PRO A 173 -7.38 -14.79 7.73
C PRO A 173 -5.88 -14.83 7.41
N HIS A 174 -5.31 -13.66 7.09
CA HIS A 174 -3.91 -13.50 6.69
C HIS A 174 -3.02 -13.26 7.92
N LEU A 175 -3.50 -12.47 8.89
CA LEU A 175 -2.79 -12.15 10.12
C LEU A 175 -2.59 -13.38 11.01
N GLN A 176 -3.54 -14.31 11.07
CA GLN A 176 -3.37 -15.58 11.78
C GLN A 176 -2.15 -16.37 11.27
N SER A 177 -1.98 -16.44 9.94
CA SER A 177 -0.82 -17.10 9.34
C SER A 177 0.48 -16.37 9.65
N LEU A 178 0.46 -15.03 9.71
CA LEU A 178 1.66 -14.25 10.05
C LEU A 178 2.02 -14.43 11.53
N MET A 179 1.03 -14.39 12.43
CA MET A 179 1.21 -14.58 13.87
C MET A 179 1.87 -15.91 14.20
N SER A 180 1.44 -17.00 13.57
CA SER A 180 2.00 -18.34 13.84
C SER A 180 3.43 -18.53 13.31
N GLN A 181 3.80 -17.86 12.21
CA GLN A 181 5.08 -18.09 11.53
C GLN A 181 6.14 -17.03 11.84
N ASP A 182 5.70 -15.82 12.15
CA ASP A 182 6.55 -14.66 12.42
C ASP A 182 5.87 -13.70 13.43
N PRO A 183 5.84 -14.08 14.72
CA PRO A 183 5.15 -13.31 15.75
C PRO A 183 5.63 -11.86 15.88
N ARG A 184 6.94 -11.61 15.68
CA ARG A 184 7.52 -10.26 15.78
C ARG A 184 7.10 -9.37 14.62
N ALA A 185 7.07 -9.90 13.40
CA ALA A 185 6.55 -9.15 12.26
C ALA A 185 5.04 -8.92 12.37
N PHE A 186 4.29 -9.90 12.90
CA PHE A 186 2.88 -9.73 13.23
C PHE A 186 2.64 -8.60 14.23
N GLU A 187 3.39 -8.56 15.34
CA GLU A 187 3.24 -7.53 16.36
C GLU A 187 3.57 -6.14 15.80
N ALA A 188 4.70 -6.01 15.08
CA ALA A 188 5.10 -4.75 14.47
C ALA A 188 4.12 -4.26 13.39
N LEU A 189 3.58 -5.16 12.56
CA LEU A 189 2.56 -4.83 11.58
C LEU A 189 1.26 -4.42 12.26
N SER A 190 0.83 -5.14 13.29
CA SER A 190 -0.38 -4.82 14.07
C SER A 190 -0.30 -3.43 14.71
N ALA A 191 0.89 -3.03 15.19
CA ALA A 191 1.12 -1.69 15.70
C ALA A 191 0.87 -0.60 14.63
N CYS A 192 1.25 -0.87 13.37
CA CYS A 192 0.99 0.04 12.25
C CYS A 192 -0.50 0.17 11.90
N LEU A 193 -1.29 -0.89 12.12
CA LEU A 193 -2.72 -0.94 11.80
C LEU A 193 -3.62 -0.40 12.92
N SER A 194 -3.05 -0.18 14.11
CA SER A 194 -3.78 0.16 15.33
C SER A 194 -4.07 1.66 15.42
N ALA A 195 -5.23 1.98 15.99
CA ALA A 195 -5.61 3.36 16.30
C ALA A 195 -4.61 4.01 17.27
N SER A 196 -4.33 5.29 17.05
CA SER A 196 -3.51 6.09 17.97
C SER A 196 -4.40 6.69 19.06
N ILE A 197 -4.52 6.01 20.20
CA ILE A 197 -5.32 6.49 21.33
C ILE A 197 -4.41 7.20 22.34
N GLY A 198 -4.67 8.49 22.58
CA GLY A 198 -3.94 9.30 23.56
C GLY A 198 -2.47 9.54 23.17
N LYS A 199 -1.55 9.27 24.10
CA LYS A 199 -0.09 9.25 23.84
C LYS A 199 0.35 7.78 23.74
N PRO A 200 0.22 7.13 22.57
CA PRO A 200 0.62 5.74 22.44
C PRO A 200 2.11 5.61 22.74
N LEU A 201 2.47 4.60 23.55
CA LEU A 201 3.86 4.19 23.70
C LEU A 201 4.24 3.43 22.42
N ILE A 202 4.73 4.16 21.43
CA ILE A 202 5.18 3.57 20.17
C ILE A 202 6.44 2.76 20.45
N GLN A 203 6.39 1.46 20.18
CA GLN A 203 7.50 0.52 20.39
C GLN A 203 8.25 0.21 19.09
N TYR A 204 7.57 0.36 17.95
CA TYR A 204 8.06 -0.05 16.65
C TYR A 204 8.32 1.17 15.75
N MET A 205 9.56 1.30 15.25
CA MET A 205 9.89 2.28 14.22
C MET A 205 8.99 2.25 12.96
N PRO A 206 8.56 1.08 12.42
CA PRO A 206 7.65 1.08 11.28
C PRO A 206 6.30 1.76 11.62
N GLU A 207 5.79 1.64 12.85
CA GLU A 207 4.56 2.32 13.28
C GLU A 207 4.73 3.86 13.21
N THR A 208 5.83 4.38 13.78
CA THR A 208 6.14 5.82 13.71
C THR A 208 6.18 6.31 12.26
N ILE A 209 6.90 5.57 11.41
CA ILE A 209 7.12 5.97 10.02
C ILE A 209 5.82 5.95 9.23
N VAL A 210 4.99 4.92 9.39
CA VAL A 210 3.69 4.83 8.71
C VAL A 210 2.78 5.98 9.13
N LYS A 211 2.66 6.26 10.43
CA LYS A 211 1.83 7.37 10.94
C LYS A 211 2.32 8.74 10.45
N MET A 212 3.65 8.92 10.33
CA MET A 212 4.21 10.15 9.76
C MET A 212 3.95 10.26 8.26
N ALA A 213 4.10 9.17 7.51
CA ALA A 213 3.88 9.14 6.07
C ALA A 213 2.41 9.41 5.71
N ASP A 214 1.48 8.78 6.44
CA ASP A 214 0.03 9.00 6.29
C ASP A 214 -0.34 10.46 6.58
N ARG A 215 0.09 10.97 7.74
CA ARG A 215 -0.15 12.38 8.11
C ARG A 215 0.41 13.35 7.07
N LEU A 216 1.60 13.08 6.53
CA LEU A 216 2.21 13.92 5.50
C LEU A 216 1.39 13.88 4.20
N SER A 217 0.97 12.69 3.74
CA SER A 217 0.10 12.54 2.55
C SER A 217 -1.17 13.38 2.70
N ALA A 218 -1.85 13.28 3.85
CA ALA A 218 -3.06 14.06 4.13
C ALA A 218 -2.80 15.58 4.16
N GLU A 219 -1.72 16.04 4.81
CA GLU A 219 -1.37 17.47 4.88
C GLU A 219 -1.01 18.05 3.50
N VAL A 220 -0.23 17.32 2.69
CA VAL A 220 0.13 17.71 1.32
C VAL A 220 -1.11 17.80 0.44
N PHE A 221 -2.03 16.84 0.54
CA PHE A 221 -3.28 16.89 -0.21
C PHE A 221 -4.11 18.11 0.19
N ASN A 222 -4.33 18.32 1.50
CA ASN A 222 -5.12 19.45 1.98
C ASN A 222 -4.53 20.78 1.51
N TRP A 223 -3.21 20.92 1.56
CA TRP A 223 -2.50 22.08 1.03
C TRP A 223 -2.76 22.28 -0.48
N ARG A 224 -2.58 21.23 -1.30
CA ARG A 224 -2.80 21.31 -2.76
C ARG A 224 -4.25 21.66 -3.09
N ARG A 225 -5.22 21.01 -2.43
CA ARG A 225 -6.65 21.22 -2.63
C ARG A 225 -7.06 22.67 -2.35
N VAL A 226 -6.53 23.26 -1.28
CA VAL A 226 -6.84 24.65 -0.90
C VAL A 226 -6.41 25.63 -2.00
N PHE A 227 -5.47 25.32 -2.87
CA PHE A 227 -5.12 26.22 -3.97
C PHE A 227 -5.45 25.69 -5.37
N ALA A 228 -6.21 24.60 -5.47
CA ALA A 228 -6.61 24.03 -6.75
C ALA A 228 -7.44 25.04 -7.57
N GLY A 229 -7.04 25.25 -8.84
CA GLY A 229 -7.71 26.18 -9.76
C GLY A 229 -7.48 27.67 -9.47
N LEU A 230 -6.61 28.02 -8.51
CA LEU A 230 -6.26 29.42 -8.23
C LEU A 230 -4.98 29.83 -8.96
N PRO A 231 -4.93 31.06 -9.50
CA PRO A 231 -3.69 31.64 -10.02
C PRO A 231 -2.57 31.72 -8.97
N ASP A 232 -1.32 31.71 -9.41
CA ASP A 232 -0.15 31.67 -8.52
C ASP A 232 -0.02 32.92 -7.63
N PHE A 233 -0.58 34.07 -8.03
CA PHE A 233 -0.59 35.27 -7.18
C PHE A 233 -1.43 35.12 -5.89
N TYR A 234 -2.27 34.09 -5.76
CA TYR A 234 -2.93 33.74 -4.50
C TYR A 234 -1.96 33.00 -3.57
N TRP A 235 -1.07 33.76 -2.93
CA TRP A 235 -0.04 33.22 -2.03
C TRP A 235 -0.58 32.76 -0.66
N PHE A 236 -1.84 33.09 -0.30
CA PHE A 236 -2.49 32.56 0.91
C PHE A 236 -3.98 32.30 0.72
N ARG A 237 -4.52 31.34 1.47
CA ARG A 237 -5.97 31.08 1.52
C ARG A 237 -6.36 30.46 2.86
N LYS A 238 -7.49 30.91 3.42
CA LYS A 238 -8.11 30.27 4.59
C LYS A 238 -8.88 29.02 4.14
N SER A 239 -8.65 27.90 4.81
CA SER A 239 -9.37 26.65 4.54
C SER A 239 -10.85 26.79 4.86
N THR A 240 -11.69 26.12 4.07
CA THR A 240 -13.12 25.97 4.36
C THR A 240 -13.42 24.69 5.15
N SER A 241 -12.47 23.75 5.22
CA SER A 241 -12.60 22.48 5.93
C SER A 241 -11.98 22.48 7.32
N ASP A 242 -11.12 23.45 7.61
CA ASP A 242 -10.42 23.60 8.89
C ASP A 242 -10.16 25.09 9.20
N THR A 243 -9.60 25.37 10.38
CA THR A 243 -9.36 26.74 10.85
C THR A 243 -8.03 27.34 10.39
N ARG A 244 -7.24 26.63 9.56
CA ARG A 244 -5.88 27.04 9.18
C ARG A 244 -5.89 28.00 7.99
N ILE A 245 -4.81 28.79 7.93
CA ILE A 245 -4.44 29.59 6.77
C ILE A 245 -3.28 28.89 6.09
N TYR A 246 -3.47 28.52 4.83
CA TYR A 246 -2.45 27.93 3.97
C TYR A 246 -1.70 29.03 3.23
N LYS A 247 -0.41 28.84 3.00
CA LYS A 247 0.46 29.77 2.26
C LYS A 247 1.32 29.03 1.23
N ARG A 248 1.54 29.64 0.07
CA ARG A 248 2.54 29.26 -0.95
C ARG A 248 3.78 30.15 -0.80
N LEU A 249 4.93 29.64 -1.24
CA LEU A 249 6.19 30.39 -1.24
C LEU A 249 6.46 31.06 -2.60
N ASP A 250 5.78 30.57 -3.64
CA ASP A 250 5.86 30.96 -5.05
C ASP A 250 4.47 30.95 -5.71
#